data_AF-A0A3M7RWM3-F1
#
_entry.id   AF-A0A3M7RWM3-F1
#
_cell.length_a   1.000
_cell.length_b   1.000
_cell.length_c   1.000
_cell.angle_alpha   90.00
_cell.angle_beta   90.00
_cell.angle_gamma   90.00
#
_symmetry.space_group_name_H-M   'P 1'
#
loop_
_entity.id
_entity.type
_entity.pdbx_description
1 polymer ?
#
loop_
_entity_poly.entity_id
_entity_poly.type
_entity_poly.pdbx_seq_one_letter_code
_entity_poly.pdbx_strand_id
1 'polypeptide(L)'
;MEPEDGDETKWYLKTRENRLNEYFKPYKYMRVCYFANWAAKRRSNISRVVPEEIDPFLCTHINFAFAKVGQNLDVKPYEEDDTASWIGGPGMYHRVNALRKNNSDLKIMLSIGGWTHASKGFNEVVRNDSS
;
A
#
# COMPACT_ATOMS: atom_id res chain seq x y z
N MET A 1 -14.77 -19.06 23.18
CA MET A 1 -15.86 -19.04 24.19
C MET A 1 -17.11 -18.68 23.42
N GLU A 2 -18.04 -19.63 23.29
CA GLU A 2 -19.30 -19.46 22.56
C GLU A 2 -20.21 -18.47 23.30
N PRO A 3 -21.15 -17.78 22.60
CA PRO A 3 -22.07 -16.88 23.24
C PRO A 3 -23.06 -17.64 24.14
N GLU A 4 -23.27 -17.16 25.36
CA GLU A 4 -24.42 -17.58 26.17
C GLU A 4 -25.70 -17.01 25.57
N ASP A 5 -26.74 -17.85 25.59
CA ASP A 5 -28.04 -17.74 24.93
C ASP A 5 -28.56 -16.33 24.62
N GLY A 6 -28.87 -16.11 23.33
CA GLY A 6 -29.82 -15.08 22.88
C GLY A 6 -29.24 -13.78 22.32
N ASP A 7 -27.91 -13.58 22.35
CA ASP A 7 -27.29 -12.34 21.86
C ASP A 7 -26.19 -12.55 20.82
N GLU A 8 -26.45 -13.46 19.87
CA GLU A 8 -25.50 -13.76 18.78
C GLU A 8 -25.14 -12.53 17.95
N THR A 9 -26.10 -11.62 17.73
CA THR A 9 -25.85 -10.40 16.96
C THR A 9 -24.91 -9.44 17.70
N LYS A 10 -25.09 -9.20 19.01
CA LYS A 10 -24.14 -8.35 19.74
C LYS A 10 -22.81 -9.06 19.98
N TRP A 11 -22.80 -10.38 20.16
CA TRP A 11 -21.55 -11.14 20.19
C TRP A 11 -20.78 -10.98 18.88
N TYR A 12 -21.46 -11.11 17.73
CA TYR A 12 -20.84 -10.93 16.41
C TYR A 12 -20.32 -9.51 16.22
N LEU A 13 -21.11 -8.48 16.55
CA LEU A 13 -20.70 -7.08 16.42
C LEU A 13 -19.53 -6.75 17.35
N LYS A 14 -19.55 -7.20 18.60
CA LYS A 14 -18.47 -6.98 19.57
C LYS A 14 -17.20 -7.73 19.20
N THR A 15 -17.33 -8.96 18.70
CA THR A 15 -16.19 -9.75 18.21
C THR A 15 -15.60 -9.10 16.96
N ARG A 16 -16.44 -8.58 16.05
CA ARG A 16 -16.00 -7.81 14.89
C ARG A 16 -15.30 -6.52 15.30
N GLU A 17 -15.84 -5.77 16.24
CA GLU A 17 -15.25 -4.53 16.76
C GLU A 17 -13.92 -4.79 17.47
N ASN A 18 -13.84 -5.82 18.31
CA ASN A 18 -12.58 -6.22 18.96
C ASN A 18 -11.52 -6.63 17.95
N ARG A 19 -11.89 -7.44 16.94
CA ARG A 19 -10.98 -7.77 15.84
C ARG A 19 -10.56 -6.52 15.07
N LEU A 20 -11.50 -5.61 14.78
CA LEU A 20 -11.16 -4.35 14.12
C LEU A 20 -10.20 -3.50 14.97
N ASN A 21 -10.38 -3.41 16.29
CA ASN A 21 -9.49 -2.67 17.17
C ASN A 21 -8.12 -3.34 17.35
N GLU A 22 -8.05 -4.67 17.26
CA GLU A 22 -6.80 -5.44 17.25
C GLU A 22 -6.02 -5.23 15.94
N TYR A 23 -6.71 -5.24 14.78
CA TYR A 23 -6.10 -5.04 13.47
C TYR A 23 -5.81 -3.56 13.13
N PHE A 24 -6.67 -2.67 13.62
CA PHE A 24 -6.63 -1.23 13.45
C PHE A 24 -6.52 -0.57 14.81
N LYS A 25 -5.30 -0.56 15.38
CA LYS A 25 -4.98 0.36 16.46
C LYS A 25 -5.18 1.78 15.94
N PRO A 26 -6.20 2.52 16.39
CA PRO A 26 -6.50 3.82 15.80
C PRO A 26 -5.40 4.79 16.21
N TYR A 27 -4.59 5.23 15.24
CA TYR A 27 -3.73 6.38 15.47
C TYR A 27 -4.62 7.58 15.75
N LYS A 28 -4.32 8.35 16.81
CA LYS A 28 -5.05 9.60 17.10
C LYS A 28 -5.07 10.54 15.89
N TYR A 29 -4.01 10.51 15.09
CA TYR A 29 -3.91 11.18 13.79
C TYR A 29 -3.12 10.31 12.80
N MET A 30 -3.57 10.26 11.54
CA MET A 30 -2.86 9.56 10.47
C MET A 30 -1.86 10.49 9.78
N ARG A 31 -0.60 10.05 9.71
CA ARG A 31 0.42 10.65 8.83
C ARG A 31 0.61 9.74 7.62
N VAL A 32 0.09 10.18 6.48
CA VAL A 32 0.11 9.43 5.21
C VAL A 32 1.20 10.00 4.32
N CYS A 33 2.17 9.17 3.96
CA CYS A 33 3.32 9.55 3.15
C CYS A 33 3.25 8.87 1.79
N TYR A 34 3.59 9.59 0.73
CA TYR A 34 3.76 9.00 -0.60
C TYR A 34 5.23 8.70 -0.84
N PHE A 35 5.54 7.44 -1.15
CA PHE A 35 6.85 7.06 -1.68
C PHE A 35 6.76 6.99 -3.19
N ALA A 36 7.41 7.95 -3.86
CA ALA A 36 7.51 8.02 -5.31
C ALA A 36 8.70 7.18 -5.80
N ASN A 37 8.44 6.11 -6.57
CA ASN A 37 9.49 5.18 -7.00
C ASN A 37 10.60 5.84 -7.86
N TRP A 38 10.26 6.90 -8.61
CA TRP A 38 11.23 7.68 -9.38
C TRP A 38 12.22 8.49 -8.53
N ALA A 39 11.98 8.63 -7.21
CA ALA A 39 12.93 9.29 -6.30
C ALA A 39 14.27 8.53 -6.23
N ALA A 40 14.26 7.21 -6.40
CA ALA A 40 15.46 6.39 -6.45
C ALA A 40 16.36 6.67 -7.67
N LYS A 41 15.80 7.27 -8.73
CA LYS A 41 16.50 7.57 -10.00
C LYS A 41 17.06 9.00 -10.05
N ARG A 42 16.90 9.80 -8.99
CA ARG A 42 17.42 11.19 -8.96
C ARG A 42 18.94 11.21 -9.01
N ARG A 43 19.50 12.15 -9.78
CA ARG A 43 20.94 12.22 -10.10
C ARG A 43 21.83 12.54 -8.89
N SER A 44 21.36 13.40 -7.98
CA SER A 44 22.14 13.80 -6.81
C SER A 44 21.84 12.86 -5.64
N ASN A 45 22.90 12.36 -5.00
CA ASN A 45 22.81 11.49 -3.82
C ASN A 45 22.03 12.14 -2.67
N ILE A 46 22.08 13.46 -2.51
CA ILE A 46 21.36 14.19 -1.46
C ILE A 46 19.84 14.22 -1.71
N SER A 47 19.45 14.11 -2.99
CA SER A 47 18.05 14.18 -3.41
C SER A 47 17.42 12.81 -3.67
N ARG A 48 18.26 11.78 -3.83
CA ARG A 48 17.88 10.39 -4.08
C ARG A 48 17.36 9.79 -2.80
N VAL A 49 16.24 9.08 -2.90
CA VAL A 49 15.65 8.37 -1.76
C VAL A 49 15.34 6.94 -2.20
N VAL A 50 15.86 5.96 -1.47
CA VAL A 50 15.50 4.54 -1.60
C VAL A 50 14.69 4.05 -0.39
N PRO A 51 13.97 2.91 -0.50
CA PRO A 51 13.12 2.44 0.59
C PRO A 51 13.84 2.30 1.94
N GLU A 52 15.11 1.88 1.94
CA GLU A 52 15.92 1.64 3.15
C GLU A 52 16.29 2.93 3.89
N GLU A 53 16.18 4.09 3.24
CA GLU A 53 16.44 5.41 3.84
C GLU A 53 15.20 6.00 4.51
N ILE A 54 14.04 5.36 4.37
CA ILE A 54 12.78 5.80 4.98
C ILE A 54 12.76 5.36 6.45
N ASP A 55 12.61 6.32 7.37
CA ASP A 55 12.33 6.02 8.78
C ASP A 55 10.95 5.32 8.91
N PRO A 56 10.90 4.04 9.35
CA PRO A 56 9.66 3.28 9.48
C PRO A 56 8.65 3.85 10.48
N PHE A 57 9.08 4.74 11.37
CA PHE A 57 8.23 5.36 12.41
C PHE A 57 7.76 6.77 12.07
N LEU A 58 8.28 7.35 10.98
CA LEU A 58 7.90 8.70 10.56
C LEU A 58 6.42 8.77 10.17
N CYS A 59 5.94 7.76 9.45
CA CYS A 59 4.60 7.72 8.86
C CYS A 59 3.77 6.61 9.49
N THR A 60 2.46 6.82 9.56
CA THR A 60 1.51 5.76 9.94
C THR A 60 1.14 4.89 8.73
N HIS A 61 1.14 5.51 7.54
CA HIS A 61 0.79 4.89 6.27
C HIS A 61 1.79 5.33 5.20
N ILE A 62 2.22 4.40 4.36
CA ILE A 62 2.97 4.68 3.13
C ILE A 62 2.15 4.24 1.93
N ASN A 63 1.92 5.18 1.02
CA ASN A 63 1.37 4.96 -0.30
C ASN A 63 2.52 4.85 -1.31
N PHE A 64 2.73 3.66 -1.87
CA PHE A 64 3.65 3.49 -2.99
C PHE A 64 3.03 4.13 -4.24
N ALA A 65 3.72 5.10 -4.81
CA ALA A 65 3.39 5.79 -6.04
C ALA A 65 4.36 5.36 -7.16
N PHE A 66 3.92 4.67 -8.21
CA PHE A 66 2.56 4.19 -8.49
C PHE A 66 2.59 2.76 -9.08
N ALA A 67 1.43 2.13 -9.18
CA ALA A 67 1.11 1.11 -10.18
C ALA A 67 0.19 1.70 -11.26
N LYS A 68 -0.12 0.93 -12.30
CA LYS A 68 -0.93 1.38 -13.44
C LYS A 68 -2.00 0.37 -13.83
N VAL A 69 -3.04 0.84 -14.51
CA VAL A 69 -3.99 -0.03 -15.21
C VAL A 69 -3.33 -0.48 -16.51
N GLY A 70 -3.20 -1.79 -16.69
CA GLY A 70 -2.68 -2.43 -17.88
C GLY A 70 -3.65 -2.37 -19.06
N GLN A 71 -3.18 -2.76 -20.24
CA GLN A 71 -4.03 -2.85 -21.43
C GLN A 71 -5.16 -3.86 -21.27
N ASN A 72 -4.97 -4.87 -20.42
CA ASN A 72 -5.96 -5.90 -20.11
C ASN A 72 -6.84 -5.51 -18.90
N LEU A 73 -6.85 -4.23 -18.52
CA LEU A 73 -7.59 -3.67 -17.38
C LEU A 73 -7.17 -4.24 -16.01
N ASP A 74 -6.02 -4.89 -15.92
CA ASP A 74 -5.45 -5.43 -14.70
C ASP A 74 -4.44 -4.49 -14.06
N VAL A 75 -4.14 -4.70 -12.78
CA VAL A 75 -3.11 -3.91 -12.08
C VAL A 75 -1.73 -4.38 -12.50
N LYS A 76 -0.92 -3.46 -13.02
CA LYS A 76 0.47 -3.71 -13.46
C LYS A 76 1.47 -2.83 -12.71
N PRO A 77 2.73 -3.29 -12.54
CA PRO A 77 3.78 -2.43 -12.06
C PRO A 77 4.00 -1.26 -13.00
N TYR A 78 4.42 -0.10 -12.47
CA TYR A 78 4.68 1.05 -13.31
C TYR A 78 6.00 0.85 -14.08
N GLU A 79 7.04 0.38 -13.36
CA GLU A 79 8.37 0.03 -13.85
C GLU A 79 8.70 -1.45 -13.57
N GLU A 80 9.57 -2.08 -14.38
CA GLU A 80 10.00 -3.47 -14.13
C GLU A 80 10.70 -3.64 -12.78
N ASP A 81 11.53 -2.65 -12.41
CA ASP A 81 12.26 -2.54 -11.14
C ASP A 81 11.34 -2.50 -9.90
N ASP A 82 10.03 -2.24 -10.07
CA ASP A 82 9.09 -2.28 -8.95
C ASP A 82 8.91 -3.72 -8.44
N THR A 83 9.01 -4.71 -9.34
CA THR A 83 8.82 -6.14 -9.01
C THR A 83 10.12 -6.92 -8.84
N ALA A 84 11.15 -6.63 -9.63
CA ALA A 84 12.43 -7.31 -9.57
C ALA A 84 13.57 -6.36 -9.92
N SER A 85 14.67 -6.41 -9.16
CA SER A 85 15.85 -5.59 -9.41
C SER A 85 16.62 -6.10 -10.64
N TRP A 86 17.04 -5.19 -11.53
CA TRP A 86 17.84 -5.55 -12.71
C TRP A 86 19.18 -6.23 -12.41
N ILE A 87 19.79 -5.98 -11.23
CA ILE A 87 21.03 -6.66 -10.77
C ILE A 87 20.76 -8.01 -10.05
N GLY A 88 19.52 -8.49 -10.08
CA GLY A 88 19.08 -9.59 -9.24
C GLY A 88 18.70 -9.13 -7.84
N GLY A 89 17.63 -9.72 -7.31
CA GLY A 89 17.10 -9.40 -5.98
C GLY A 89 15.73 -8.70 -5.99
N PRO A 90 15.23 -8.32 -4.81
CA PRO A 90 13.87 -7.82 -4.64
C PRO A 90 13.65 -6.45 -5.30
N GLY A 91 12.52 -6.28 -5.98
CA GLY A 91 12.08 -4.97 -6.50
C GLY A 91 11.59 -4.01 -5.42
N MET A 92 11.27 -2.78 -5.82
CA MET A 92 10.88 -1.71 -4.90
C MET A 92 9.65 -2.04 -4.04
N TYR A 93 8.66 -2.77 -4.56
CA TYR A 93 7.50 -3.17 -3.76
C TYR A 93 7.88 -4.01 -2.54
N HIS A 94 8.76 -4.99 -2.75
CA HIS A 94 9.24 -5.84 -1.66
C HIS A 94 10.05 -5.02 -0.65
N ARG A 95 10.91 -4.13 -1.14
CA ARG A 95 11.78 -3.30 -0.30
C ARG A 95 10.99 -2.30 0.57
N VAL A 96 9.96 -1.64 0.02
CA VAL A 96 9.06 -0.80 0.82
C VAL A 96 8.28 -1.65 1.83
N ASN A 97 7.76 -2.82 1.42
CA ASN A 97 7.07 -3.72 2.35
C ASN A 97 7.95 -4.23 3.51
N ALA A 98 9.26 -4.35 3.29
CA ALA A 98 10.20 -4.77 4.31
C ALA A 98 10.32 -3.78 5.49
N LEU A 99 9.90 -2.52 5.34
CA LEU A 99 9.85 -1.54 6.45
C LEU A 99 8.96 -2.01 7.60
N ARG A 100 7.95 -2.86 7.31
CA ARG A 100 7.09 -3.46 8.34
C ARG A 100 7.83 -4.39 9.30
N LYS A 101 9.01 -4.89 8.92
CA LYS A 101 9.87 -5.69 9.82
C LYS A 101 10.36 -4.87 11.01
N ASN A 102 10.54 -3.55 10.81
CA ASN A 102 10.99 -2.63 11.85
C ASN A 102 9.82 -1.95 12.57
N ASN A 103 8.68 -1.78 11.88
CA ASN A 103 7.45 -1.25 12.47
C ASN A 103 6.23 -2.04 11.96
N SER A 104 5.74 -2.99 12.77
CA SER A 104 4.57 -3.82 12.43
C SER A 104 3.26 -3.03 12.33
N ASP A 105 3.19 -1.86 12.95
CA ASP A 105 2.02 -0.98 12.91
C ASP A 105 1.97 -0.12 11.64
N LEU A 106 3.07 -0.08 10.86
CA LEU A 106 3.14 0.64 9.59
C LEU A 106 2.25 -0.02 8.54
N LYS A 107 1.31 0.76 8.00
CA LYS A 107 0.45 0.31 6.90
C LYS A 107 1.06 0.73 5.57
N ILE A 108 1.03 -0.16 4.58
CA ILE A 108 1.58 0.10 3.25
C ILE A 108 0.51 -0.23 2.22
N MET A 109 0.24 0.71 1.33
CA MET A 109 -0.79 0.63 0.29
C MET A 109 -0.16 0.94 -1.07
N LEU A 110 -0.75 0.39 -2.13
CA LEU A 110 -0.33 0.66 -3.51
C LEU A 110 -1.29 1.68 -4.13
N SER A 111 -0.76 2.81 -4.57
CA SER A 111 -1.54 3.80 -5.33
C SER A 111 -1.47 3.46 -6.82
N ILE A 112 -2.63 3.40 -7.48
CA ILE A 112 -2.74 3.15 -8.92
C ILE A 112 -3.10 4.46 -9.61
N GLY A 113 -2.37 4.86 -10.65
CA GLY A 113 -2.65 6.07 -11.43
C GLY A 113 -1.53 7.10 -11.40
N GLY A 114 -1.85 8.33 -11.00
CA GLY A 114 -0.95 9.49 -11.05
C GLY A 114 -1.12 10.31 -12.33
N TRP A 115 -0.56 11.54 -12.33
CA TRP A 115 -0.76 12.50 -13.44
C TRP A 115 -0.34 11.95 -14.81
N THR A 116 0.72 11.14 -14.85
CA THR A 116 1.25 10.56 -16.08
C THR A 116 0.45 9.34 -16.58
N HIS A 117 -0.50 8.84 -15.79
CA HIS A 117 -1.36 7.72 -16.19
C HIS A 117 -2.75 8.24 -16.59
N ALA A 118 -3.04 8.20 -17.90
CA ALA A 118 -4.27 8.72 -18.46
C ALA A 118 -5.53 8.02 -17.91
N SER A 119 -6.65 8.74 -17.87
CA SER A 119 -7.93 8.26 -17.33
C SER A 119 -8.59 7.14 -18.14
N LYS A 120 -8.15 6.88 -19.38
CA LYS A 120 -8.77 5.90 -20.28
C LYS A 120 -8.90 4.51 -19.64
N GLY A 121 -7.82 3.99 -19.04
CA GLY A 121 -7.84 2.68 -18.40
C GLY A 121 -8.84 2.61 -17.23
N PHE A 122 -8.89 3.65 -16.41
CA PHE A 122 -9.87 3.72 -15.31
C PHE A 122 -11.32 3.81 -15.82
N ASN A 123 -11.57 4.61 -16.85
CA ASN A 123 -12.90 4.70 -17.47
C ASN A 123 -13.37 3.36 -18.00
N GLU A 124 -12.47 2.55 -18.57
CA GLU A 124 -12.79 1.21 -19.06
C GLU A 124 -13.05 0.22 -17.92
N VAL A 125 -12.24 0.26 -16.85
CA VAL A 125 -12.44 -0.57 -15.64
C VAL A 125 -13.81 -0.31 -15.01
N VAL A 126 -14.24 0.94 -14.87
CA VAL A 126 -15.51 1.28 -14.20
C VAL A 126 -16.74 1.20 -15.11
N ARG A 127 -16.56 0.90 -16.40
CA ARG A 127 -17.64 1.00 -17.38
C ARG A 127 -18.75 -0.03 -17.16
N ASN A 128 -18.40 -1.26 -16.75
CA ASN A 128 -19.33 -2.38 -16.62
C ASN A 128 -18.97 -3.28 -15.43
N ASP A 129 -19.96 -3.85 -14.76
CA ASP A 129 -19.83 -4.75 -13.58
C ASP A 129 -19.18 -6.13 -13.87
N SER A 130 -18.53 -6.31 -15.03
CA SER A 130 -17.98 -7.59 -15.49
C SER A 130 -16.46 -7.68 -15.42
N SER A 131 -15.80 -6.68 -14.83
CA SER A 131 -14.35 -6.66 -14.59
C SER A 131 -13.95 -7.43 -13.34
#